data_AF-A0A2T1HN10-F1
#
_entry.id   AF-A0A2T1HN10-F1
#
_cell.length_a   1.000
_cell.length_b   1.000
_cell.length_c   1.000
_cell.angle_alpha   90.00
_cell.angle_beta   90.00
_cell.angle_gamma   90.00
#
_symmetry.space_group_name_H-M   'P 1'
#
loop_
_entity.id
_entity.type
_entity.pdbx_description
1 polymer ?
#
loop_
_entity_poly.entity_id
_entity_poly.type
_entity_poly.pdbx_seq_one_letter_code
_entity_poly.pdbx_strand_id
1 'polypeptide(L)'
;MNASVASVWELELLLLLRRGRDRDWTHDQLVRELRASPSIIGKGLERLQKAGLVVADGALCRYAAAGRHLDELVDRLDQLYRDRPTTVMNAVLGAPNAKLQSFADAFRLKKD
;
A
#
# COMPACT_ATOMS: atom_id res chain seq x y z
N MET A 1 -12.13 1.42 -9.66
CA MET A 1 -11.44 0.22 -9.12
C MET A 1 -10.94 0.59 -7.73
N ASN A 2 -11.41 -0.09 -6.68
CA ASN A 2 -11.10 0.25 -5.29
C ASN A 2 -9.79 -0.44 -4.89
N ALA A 3 -8.73 0.32 -4.63
CA ALA A 3 -7.50 -0.21 -4.07
C ALA A 3 -7.68 -0.46 -2.56
N SER A 4 -7.34 -1.66 -2.10
CA SER A 4 -7.46 -2.07 -0.71
C SER A 4 -6.18 -2.74 -0.22
N VAL A 5 -5.69 -2.33 0.94
CA VAL A 5 -4.59 -3.01 1.62
C VAL A 5 -5.20 -4.07 2.54
N ALA A 6 -4.87 -5.35 2.35
CA ALA A 6 -5.49 -6.46 3.08
C ALA A 6 -4.64 -6.96 4.26
N SER A 7 -3.48 -6.37 4.51
CA SER A 7 -2.58 -6.74 5.60
C SER A 7 -1.60 -5.60 5.95
N VAL A 8 -1.08 -5.61 7.18
CA VAL A 8 -0.05 -4.66 7.62
C VAL A 8 1.19 -4.72 6.71
N TRP A 9 1.53 -5.91 6.20
CA TRP A 9 2.66 -6.09 5.29
C TRP A 9 2.47 -5.41 3.93
N GLU A 10 1.27 -5.46 3.37
CA GLU A 10 0.97 -4.72 2.14
C GLU A 10 0.97 -3.21 2.34
N LEU A 11 0.56 -2.73 3.54
CA LEU A 11 0.65 -1.32 3.90
C LEU A 11 2.11 -0.87 3.89
N GLU A 12 2.96 -1.60 4.63
CA GLU A 12 4.38 -1.28 4.73
C GLU A 12 5.09 -1.34 3.37
N LEU A 13 4.77 -2.34 2.55
CA LEU A 13 5.28 -2.45 1.19
C LEU A 13 4.89 -1.24 0.33
N LEU A 14 3.61 -0.86 0.35
CA LEU A 14 3.11 0.31 -0.38
C LEU A 14 3.81 1.60 0.07
N LEU A 15 3.92 1.82 1.38
CA LEU A 15 4.53 3.03 1.93
C LEU A 15 6.04 3.07 1.69
N LEU A 16 6.72 1.93 1.73
CA LEU A 16 8.14 1.81 1.37
C LEU A 16 8.38 2.22 -0.08
N LEU A 17 7.60 1.66 -1.00
CA LEU A 17 7.68 1.97 -2.43
C LEU A 17 7.33 3.43 -2.71
N ARG A 18 6.32 3.99 -2.03
CA ARG A 18 5.93 5.41 -2.15
C ARG A 18 7.05 6.34 -1.73
N ARG A 19 7.72 6.07 -0.60
CA ARG A 19 8.85 6.88 -0.11
C ARG A 19 10.05 6.82 -1.06
N GLY A 20 10.25 5.67 -1.70
CA GLY A 20 11.25 5.45 -2.73
C GLY A 20 10.74 5.59 -4.16
N ARG A 21 9.74 6.45 -4.44
CA ARG A 21 9.10 6.54 -5.77
C ARG A 21 10.04 6.91 -6.92
N ASP A 22 11.18 7.52 -6.61
CA ASP A 22 12.18 7.94 -7.59
C ASP A 22 13.23 6.85 -7.86
N ARG A 23 13.05 5.63 -7.33
CA ARG A 23 13.93 4.48 -7.59
C ARG A 23 13.16 3.20 -7.92
N ASP A 24 13.85 2.34 -8.64
CA ASP A 24 13.42 0.96 -8.88
C ASP A 24 13.96 0.04 -7.78
N TRP A 25 13.20 -1.02 -7.51
CA TRP A 25 13.49 -2.00 -6.47
C TRP A 25 13.51 -3.40 -7.04
N THR A 26 14.45 -4.22 -6.59
CA THR A 26 14.38 -5.68 -6.78
C THR A 26 13.55 -6.33 -5.68
N HIS A 27 12.99 -7.50 -5.96
CA HIS A 27 12.30 -8.29 -4.94
C HIS A 27 13.19 -8.59 -3.73
N ASP A 28 14.46 -8.91 -3.95
CA ASP A 28 15.43 -9.19 -2.87
C ASP A 28 15.69 -7.98 -1.98
N GLN A 29 15.72 -6.78 -2.56
CA GLN A 29 15.85 -5.55 -1.77
C GLN A 29 14.62 -5.37 -0.86
N LEU A 30 13.42 -5.57 -1.40
CA LEU A 30 12.17 -5.46 -0.62
C LEU A 30 12.07 -6.51 0.48
N VAL A 31 12.47 -7.76 0.19
CA VAL A 31 12.57 -8.86 1.17
C VAL A 31 13.48 -8.47 2.33
N ARG A 32 14.67 -7.92 2.04
CA ARG A 32 15.64 -7.50 3.06
C ARG A 32 15.16 -6.30 3.86
N GLU A 33 14.65 -5.27 3.18
CA GLU A 33 14.24 -4.02 3.80
C GLU A 33 13.06 -4.23 4.75
N LEU A 34 12.06 -5.00 4.32
CA LEU A 34 10.87 -5.30 5.12
C LEU A 34 11.09 -6.49 6.07
N ARG A 35 12.22 -7.21 5.97
CA ARG A 35 12.47 -8.46 6.71
C ARG A 35 11.31 -9.45 6.57
N ALA A 36 10.75 -9.52 5.37
CA ALA A 36 9.60 -10.35 5.03
C ALA A 36 10.02 -11.53 4.15
N SER A 37 9.19 -12.57 4.03
CA SER A 37 9.48 -13.68 3.12
C SER A 37 9.25 -13.28 1.66
N PRO A 38 9.96 -13.90 0.69
CA PRO A 38 9.72 -13.66 -0.74
C PRO A 38 8.25 -13.88 -1.17
N SER A 39 7.55 -14.83 -0.52
CA SER A 39 6.14 -15.09 -0.82
C SER A 39 5.22 -13.95 -0.37
N ILE A 40 5.50 -13.31 0.77
CA ILE A 40 4.75 -12.14 1.24
C ILE A 40 4.97 -10.97 0.28
N ILE A 41 6.23 -10.69 -0.08
CA ILE A 41 6.57 -9.62 -1.02
C ILE A 41 5.92 -9.85 -2.39
N GLY A 42 6.06 -11.05 -2.96
CA GLY A 42 5.49 -11.38 -4.27
C GLY A 42 3.97 -11.20 -4.31
N LYS A 43 3.24 -11.77 -3.34
CA LYS A 43 1.78 -11.61 -3.24
C LYS A 43 1.36 -10.15 -3.05
N GLY A 44 2.11 -9.39 -2.27
CA GLY A 44 1.86 -7.96 -2.07
C GLY A 44 2.04 -7.16 -3.36
N LEU A 45 3.15 -7.39 -4.08
CA LEU A 45 3.42 -6.72 -5.36
C LEU A 45 2.36 -7.05 -6.41
N GLU A 46 1.95 -8.31 -6.54
CA GLU A 46 0.86 -8.69 -7.45
C GLU A 46 -0.44 -7.95 -7.15
N ARG A 47 -0.79 -7.80 -5.87
CA ARG A 47 -2.01 -7.10 -5.45
C ARG A 47 -1.92 -5.60 -5.69
N LEU A 48 -0.78 -4.98 -5.37
CA LEU A 48 -0.52 -3.57 -5.64
C LEU A 48 -0.49 -3.25 -7.13
N GLN A 49 0.06 -4.15 -7.95
CA GLN A 49 0.04 -4.03 -9.41
C GLN A 49 -1.38 -4.10 -9.96
N LYS A 50 -2.19 -5.08 -9.51
CA LYS A 50 -3.62 -5.18 -9.88
C LYS A 50 -4.44 -3.97 -9.42
N ALA A 51 -4.05 -3.34 -8.30
CA ALA A 51 -4.65 -2.11 -7.80
C ALA A 51 -4.18 -0.85 -8.55
N GLY A 52 -3.22 -0.97 -9.47
CA GLY A 52 -2.66 0.16 -10.21
C GLY A 52 -1.79 1.09 -9.37
N LEU A 53 -1.08 0.56 -8.36
CA LEU A 53 -0.20 1.33 -7.48
C LEU A 53 1.30 1.09 -7.75
N VAL A 54 1.61 0.00 -8.45
CA VAL A 54 2.97 -0.45 -8.75
C VAL A 54 3.06 -0.86 -10.21
N VAL A 55 4.19 -0.55 -10.82
CA VAL A 55 4.60 -1.12 -12.11
C VAL A 55 5.78 -2.05 -11.85
N ALA A 56 5.75 -3.23 -12.47
CA ALA A 56 6.84 -4.18 -12.48
C ALA A 56 7.33 -4.35 -13.93
N ASP A 57 8.65 -4.31 -14.11
CA ASP A 57 9.36 -4.57 -15.36
C ASP A 57 10.44 -5.63 -15.10
N GLY A 58 10.16 -6.86 -15.51
CA GLY A 58 11.02 -8.01 -15.23
C GLY A 58 11.25 -8.21 -13.73
N ALA A 59 12.50 -8.02 -13.29
CA ALA A 59 12.90 -8.17 -11.89
C ALA A 59 12.82 -6.86 -11.07
N LEU A 60 12.50 -5.74 -11.74
CA LEU A 60 12.40 -4.43 -11.12
C LEU A 60 10.94 -4.05 -10.90
N CYS A 61 10.68 -3.35 -9.80
CA CYS A 61 9.37 -2.80 -9.51
C CYS A 61 9.51 -1.42 -8.88
N ARG A 62 8.52 -0.56 -9.11
CA ARG A 62 8.49 0.79 -8.54
C ARG A 62 7.08 1.24 -8.26
N TYR A 63 6.97 2.21 -7.36
CA TYR A 63 5.71 2.91 -7.16
C TYR A 63 5.32 3.68 -8.42
N ALA A 64 4.11 3.45 -8.91
CA ALA A 64 3.55 4.14 -10.06
C ALA A 64 2.02 4.04 -9.99
N ALA A 65 1.40 5.03 -9.35
CA ALA A 65 -0.05 5.11 -9.28
C ALA A 65 -0.64 5.39 -10.67
N ALA A 66 -1.68 4.64 -11.05
CA ALA A 66 -2.35 4.73 -12.35
C ALA A 66 -3.12 6.04 -12.57
N GLY A 67 -3.19 6.93 -11.57
CA GLY A 67 -3.78 8.25 -11.69
C GLY A 67 -3.63 9.10 -10.44
N ARG A 68 -3.82 10.42 -10.60
CA ARG A 68 -3.66 11.41 -9.52
C ARG A 68 -4.51 11.09 -8.29
N HIS A 69 -5.75 10.63 -8.48
CA HIS A 69 -6.62 10.31 -7.34
C HIS A 69 -6.06 9.19 -6.45
N LEU A 70 -5.50 8.14 -7.05
CA LEU A 70 -4.86 7.07 -6.28
C LEU A 70 -3.60 7.58 -5.59
N ASP A 71 -2.82 8.42 -6.26
CA ASP A 71 -1.62 9.02 -5.66
C ASP A 71 -1.94 9.86 -4.42
N GLU A 72 -2.98 10.69 -4.51
CA GLU A 72 -3.47 11.50 -3.39
C GLU A 72 -3.98 10.64 -2.22
N LEU A 73 -4.64 9.51 -2.50
CA LEU A 73 -5.08 8.58 -1.46
C LEU A 73 -3.89 7.93 -0.75
N VAL A 74 -2.87 7.51 -1.49
CA VAL A 74 -1.64 6.95 -0.90
C VAL A 74 -0.88 8.01 -0.10
N ASP A 75 -0.87 9.26 -0.57
CA ASP A 75 -0.24 10.37 0.16
C ASP A 75 -0.91 10.63 1.51
N ARG A 76 -2.24 10.69 1.54
CA ARG A 76 -3.01 10.81 2.79
C ARG A 76 -2.80 9.61 3.71
N LEU A 77 -2.70 8.41 3.15
CA LEU A 77 -2.42 7.21 3.91
C LEU A 77 -1.03 7.25 4.56
N ASP A 78 0.00 7.69 3.85
CA ASP A 78 1.36 7.83 4.40
C ASP A 78 1.40 8.90 5.50
N GLN A 79 0.74 10.04 5.29
CA GLN A 79 0.60 11.08 6.33
C GLN A 79 -0.08 10.52 7.59
N LEU A 80 -1.24 9.88 7.43
CA LEU A 80 -1.98 9.30 8.56
C LEU A 80 -1.19 8.20 9.26
N TYR A 81 -0.44 7.38 8.52
CA TYR A 81 0.40 6.34 9.09
C TYR A 81 1.55 6.90 9.92
N ARG A 82 2.18 8.00 9.47
CA ARG A 82 3.23 8.69 10.24
C ARG A 82 2.66 9.32 11.51
N ASP A 83 1.47 9.92 11.43
CA ASP A 83 0.86 10.61 12.57
C ASP A 83 0.27 9.64 13.60
N ARG A 84 -0.30 8.52 13.13
CA ARG A 84 -1.08 7.57 13.95
C ARG A 84 -0.85 6.11 13.53
N PRO A 85 0.37 5.58 13.66
CA PRO A 85 0.73 4.26 13.15
C PRO A 85 -0.15 3.14 13.74
N THR A 86 -0.33 3.13 15.06
CA THR A 86 -1.14 2.12 15.75
C THR A 86 -2.60 2.14 15.32
N THR A 87 -3.18 3.33 15.10
CA THR A 87 -4.57 3.46 14.63
C THR A 87 -4.74 2.86 13.24
N VAL A 88 -3.81 3.15 12.33
CA VAL A 88 -3.86 2.62 10.97
C VAL A 88 -3.62 1.11 10.96
N MET A 89 -2.65 0.61 11.73
CA MET A 89 -2.43 -0.83 11.86
C MET A 89 -3.68 -1.55 12.39
N ASN A 90 -4.32 -1.03 13.43
CA ASN A 90 -5.54 -1.60 13.98
C ASN A 90 -6.69 -1.57 12.97
N ALA A 91 -6.80 -0.51 12.15
CA ALA A 91 -7.81 -0.44 11.10
C ALA A 91 -7.58 -1.49 9.99
N VAL A 92 -6.32 -1.75 9.62
CA VAL A 92 -5.97 -2.77 8.62
C VAL A 92 -6.18 -4.18 9.18
N LEU A 93 -5.81 -4.43 10.45
CA LEU A 93 -5.98 -5.73 11.12
C LEU A 93 -7.46 -6.04 11.44
N GLY A 94 -8.22 -5.00 11.78
CA GLY A 94 -9.61 -5.10 12.22
C GLY A 94 -10.63 -5.17 11.09
N ALA A 95 -10.21 -5.29 9.82
CA ALA A 95 -11.10 -5.42 8.67
C ALA A 95 -11.31 -6.90 8.28
N PRO A 96 -12.34 -7.60 8.78
CA PRO A 96 -12.55 -9.01 8.49
C PRO A 96 -13.46 -9.09 7.27
N ASN A 97 -12.88 -9.17 6.08
CA ASN A 97 -13.43 -9.81 4.87
C ASN A 97 -14.90 -9.55 4.44
N ALA A 98 -15.60 -8.54 4.94
CA ALA A 98 -16.98 -8.23 4.57
C ALA A 98 -17.10 -6.74 4.23
N LYS A 99 -17.15 -6.48 2.92
CA LYS A 99 -17.40 -5.17 2.30
C LYS A 99 -16.29 -4.15 2.53
N LEU A 100 -15.30 -4.23 1.65
CA LEU A 100 -14.33 -3.20 1.32
C LEU A 100 -14.95 -1.94 0.66
N GLN A 101 -16.16 -1.58 1.10
CA GLN A 101 -16.78 -0.29 0.90
C GLN A 101 -16.19 0.74 1.88
N SER A 102 -15.67 0.30 3.04
CA SER A 102 -15.40 1.22 4.16
C SER A 102 -14.02 1.88 4.17
N PHE A 103 -13.03 1.49 3.35
CA PHE A 103 -11.77 2.25 3.30
C PHE A 103 -11.94 3.59 2.59
N ALA A 104 -12.70 3.64 1.49
CA ALA A 104 -13.07 4.90 0.84
C ALA A 104 -13.97 5.78 1.74
N ASP A 105 -14.80 5.16 2.59
CA ASP A 105 -15.67 5.88 3.53
C ASP A 105 -14.95 6.34 4.80
N ALA A 106 -13.92 5.61 5.28
CA ALA A 106 -13.09 6.02 6.41
C ALA A 106 -12.30 7.31 6.12
N PHE A 107 -11.98 7.58 4.85
CA PHE A 107 -11.37 8.84 4.40
C PHE A 107 -12.39 9.89 3.94
N ARG A 108 -13.69 9.58 3.92
CA ARG A 108 -14.77 10.55 3.62
C ARG A 108 -15.31 11.29 4.84
N LEU A 109 -14.94 10.91 6.06
CA LEU A 109 -15.37 11.66 7.25
C LEU A 109 -14.36 12.76 7.62
N LYS A 110 -14.51 13.89 6.94
CA LYS A 110 -14.59 15.20 7.59
C LYS A 110 -15.22 16.19 6.61
N LYS A 111 -16.52 16.39 6.79
CA LYS A 111 -17.21 17.62 6.42
C LYS A 111 -18.14 17.97 7.58
N ASP A 112 -17.52 18.54 8.60
CA ASP A 112 -18.04 19.59 9.46
C ASP A 112 -16.86 20.51 9.76
#